data_AF-A0A550GL34-F1
#
_entry.id   AF-A0A550GL34-F1
#
_cell.length_a   1.000
_cell.length_b   1.000
_cell.length_c   1.000
_cell.angle_alpha   90.00
_cell.angle_beta   90.00
_cell.angle_gamma   90.00
#
_symmetry.space_group_name_H-M   'P 1'
#
loop_
_entity.id
_entity.type
_entity.pdbx_description
1 polymer ?
#
loop_
_entity_poly.entity_id
_entity_poly.type
_entity_poly.pdbx_seq_one_letter_code
_entity_poly.pdbx_strand_id
1 'polypeptide(L)'
;MTFAEITTVLDEAQARFVLLLCHHNADPDAVCSAYAFKGLLARCKPNLPAEIGAGQGISRLSKHILKHIPITVNLQPNVEKADAIVLLDTNTTQQLGHLAEKVVNTKAPIIVIDHHAAHPQTEQIAKL
;
A
#
# COMPACT_ATOMS: atom_id res chain seq x y z
N MET A 1 11.40 -0.10 11.80
CA MET A 1 10.33 0.84 11.43
C MET A 1 9.23 0.83 12.50
N THR A 2 8.82 2.00 12.97
CA THR A 2 7.68 2.20 13.87
C THR A 2 6.57 2.95 13.15
N PHE A 3 5.34 2.86 13.67
CA PHE A 3 4.23 3.63 13.12
C PHE A 3 4.43 5.15 13.25
N ALA A 4 5.16 5.61 14.27
CA ALA A 4 5.48 7.03 14.44
C ALA A 4 6.33 7.56 13.28
N GLU A 5 7.34 6.80 12.84
CA GLU A 5 8.17 7.14 11.68
C GLU A 5 7.33 7.25 10.41
N ILE A 6 6.41 6.31 10.20
CA ILE A 6 5.46 6.36 9.08
C ILE A 6 4.62 7.63 9.14
N THR A 7 4.08 7.97 10.32
CA THR A 7 3.26 9.19 10.46
C THR A 7 4.03 10.47 10.18
N THR A 8 5.31 10.54 10.54
CA THR A 8 6.19 11.66 10.21
C THR A 8 6.37 11.80 8.71
N VAL A 9 6.63 10.69 8.00
CA VAL A 9 6.73 10.70 6.53
C VAL A 9 5.46 11.24 5.87
N LEU A 10 4.29 10.84 6.36
CA LEU A 10 3.00 11.32 5.86
C LEU A 10 2.78 12.81 6.13
N ASP A 11 3.21 13.32 7.29
CA ASP A 11 3.08 14.74 7.66
C ASP A 11 4.01 15.62 6.83
N GLU A 12 5.26 15.20 6.63
CA GLU A 12 6.23 15.90 5.77
C GLU A 12 5.76 15.99 4.31
N ALA A 13 5.08 14.94 3.82
CA ALA A 13 4.48 14.93 2.51
C ALA A 13 3.19 15.76 2.41
N GLN A 14 2.71 16.31 3.54
CA GLN A 14 1.40 16.96 3.65
C GLN A 14 0.29 16.09 3.06
N ALA A 15 0.36 14.78 3.30
CA ALA A 15 -0.49 13.80 2.62
C ALA A 15 -1.97 14.05 2.94
N ARG A 16 -2.80 14.07 1.90
CA ARG A 16 -4.26 14.14 1.99
C ARG A 16 -4.93 12.87 1.48
N PHE A 17 -4.20 12.03 0.75
CA PHE A 17 -4.65 10.72 0.30
C PHE A 17 -3.50 9.72 0.27
N VAL A 18 -3.70 8.55 0.90
CA VAL A 18 -2.72 7.45 0.94
C VAL A 18 -3.22 6.28 0.12
N LEU A 19 -2.38 5.79 -0.79
CA LEU A 19 -2.66 4.59 -1.56
C LEU A 19 -1.90 3.38 -0.97
N LEU A 20 -2.64 2.36 -0.54
CA LEU A 20 -2.10 1.11 -0.01
C LEU A 20 -2.11 0.07 -1.12
N LEU A 21 -0.93 -0.31 -1.64
CA LEU A 21 -0.82 -1.24 -2.77
C LEU A 21 -0.39 -2.63 -2.31
N CYS A 22 -1.12 -3.63 -2.81
CA CYS A 22 -0.80 -5.04 -2.66
C CYS A 22 -0.11 -5.59 -3.92
N HIS A 23 0.60 -6.72 -3.77
CA HIS A 23 1.22 -7.44 -4.87
C HIS A 23 0.21 -8.11 -5.83
N HIS A 24 0.74 -8.68 -6.91
CA HIS A 24 0.01 -9.51 -7.86
C HIS A 24 -0.75 -10.66 -7.19
N ASN A 25 -2.00 -10.89 -7.60
CA ASN A 25 -2.83 -11.94 -7.03
C ASN A 25 -2.88 -11.87 -5.49
N ALA A 26 -3.01 -10.65 -4.95
CA ALA A 26 -2.89 -10.33 -3.52
C ALA A 26 -3.64 -11.34 -2.65
N ASP A 27 -2.92 -12.00 -1.76
CA ASP A 27 -3.44 -13.07 -0.94
C ASP A 27 -4.04 -12.49 0.36
N PRO A 28 -4.49 -13.33 1.32
CA PRO A 28 -5.02 -12.84 2.58
C PRO A 28 -4.05 -11.99 3.39
N ASP A 29 -2.74 -12.24 3.33
CA ASP A 29 -1.78 -11.47 4.11
C ASP A 29 -1.74 -10.05 3.60
N ALA A 30 -1.43 -9.85 2.31
CA ALA A 30 -1.43 -8.52 1.70
C ALA A 30 -2.73 -7.73 1.90
N VAL A 31 -3.88 -8.37 1.65
CA VAL A 31 -5.20 -7.68 1.71
C VAL A 31 -5.58 -7.36 3.16
N CYS A 32 -5.35 -8.28 4.11
CA CYS A 32 -5.67 -8.04 5.52
C CYS A 32 -4.68 -7.07 6.16
N SER A 33 -3.40 -7.13 5.80
CA SER A 33 -2.38 -6.18 6.24
C SER A 33 -2.72 -4.76 5.80
N ALA A 34 -3.14 -4.58 4.54
CA ALA A 34 -3.63 -3.28 4.05
C ALA A 34 -4.89 -2.80 4.79
N TYR A 35 -5.82 -3.72 5.09
CA TYR A 35 -7.02 -3.39 5.85
C TYR A 35 -6.71 -2.99 7.30
N ALA A 36 -5.84 -3.73 7.98
CA ALA A 36 -5.40 -3.42 9.33
C ALA A 36 -4.66 -2.08 9.39
N PHE A 37 -3.75 -1.84 8.43
CA PHE A 37 -3.03 -0.59 8.33
C PHE A 37 -3.98 0.59 8.07
N LYS A 38 -4.95 0.44 7.16
CA LYS A 38 -6.00 1.44 6.93
C LYS A 38 -6.78 1.75 8.21
N GLY A 39 -7.12 0.74 9.00
CA GLY A 39 -7.80 0.91 10.29
C GLY A 39 -6.95 1.66 11.32
N LEU A 40 -5.67 1.32 11.44
CA LEU A 40 -4.72 2.02 12.30
C LEU A 40 -4.55 3.48 11.88
N LEU A 41 -4.39 3.72 10.57
CA LEU A 41 -4.27 5.06 10.02
C LEU A 41 -5.52 5.90 10.28
N ALA A 42 -6.73 5.35 10.09
CA ALA A 42 -7.97 6.04 10.40
C ALA A 42 -8.12 6.37 11.89
N ARG A 43 -7.58 5.53 12.79
CA ARG A 43 -7.60 5.80 14.24
C ARG A 43 -6.62 6.91 14.65
N CYS A 44 -5.45 6.97 14.03
CA CYS A 44 -4.40 7.93 14.39
C CYS A 44 -4.47 9.24 13.58
N LYS A 45 -4.97 9.19 12.35
CA LYS A 45 -5.11 10.31 11.41
C LYS A 45 -6.50 10.26 10.74
N PRO A 46 -7.58 10.59 11.48
CA PRO A 46 -8.96 10.39 11.01
C PRO A 46 -9.34 11.19 9.75
N ASN A 47 -8.62 12.28 9.47
CA ASN A 47 -8.85 13.12 8.28
C ASN A 47 -7.99 12.71 7.07
N LEU A 48 -7.22 11.61 7.17
CA LEU A 48 -6.37 11.10 6.10
C LEU A 48 -7.01 9.86 5.46
N PRO A 49 -7.79 10.01 4.37
CA PRO A 49 -8.36 8.87 3.68
C PRO A 49 -7.28 7.96 3.07
N ALA A 50 -7.54 6.66 3.13
CA ALA A 50 -6.71 5.64 2.50
C ALA A 50 -7.53 4.67 1.64
N GLU A 51 -6.99 4.29 0.48
CA GLU A 51 -7.55 3.31 -0.43
C GLU A 51 -6.66 2.08 -0.50
N ILE A 52 -7.26 0.88 -0.52
CA ILE A 52 -6.54 -0.37 -0.77
C ILE A 52 -6.64 -0.66 -2.27
N GLY A 53 -5.51 -0.86 -2.94
CA GLY A 53 -5.40 -1.10 -4.36
C GLY A 53 -4.69 -2.41 -4.70
N ALA A 54 -5.23 -3.15 -5.66
CA ALA A 54 -4.62 -4.38 -6.19
C ALA A 54 -4.74 -4.41 -7.72
N GLY A 55 -3.82 -3.74 -8.42
CA GLY A 55 -3.87 -3.58 -9.88
C GLY A 55 -3.76 -4.89 -10.68
N GLN A 56 -3.33 -5.98 -10.04
CA GLN A 56 -3.21 -7.29 -10.67
C GLN A 56 -4.19 -8.31 -10.07
N GLY A 57 -5.24 -7.82 -9.42
CA GLY A 57 -6.29 -8.65 -8.82
C GLY A 57 -5.91 -9.22 -7.46
N ILE A 58 -6.89 -9.87 -6.83
CA ILE A 58 -6.76 -10.56 -5.54
C ILE A 58 -7.00 -12.07 -5.71
N SER A 59 -6.40 -12.87 -4.82
CA SER A 59 -6.52 -14.32 -4.82
C SER A 59 -7.97 -14.80 -4.63
N ARG A 60 -8.25 -16.05 -5.04
CA ARG A 60 -9.56 -16.70 -4.78
C ARG A 60 -9.87 -16.75 -3.28
N LEU A 61 -8.85 -16.95 -2.44
CA LEU A 61 -9.00 -16.99 -0.99
C LEU A 61 -9.35 -15.61 -0.44
N SER A 62 -8.66 -14.55 -0.89
CA SER A 62 -8.99 -13.17 -0.52
C SER A 62 -10.40 -12.78 -0.94
N LYS A 63 -10.85 -13.18 -2.15
CA LYS A 63 -12.25 -12.98 -2.58
C LYS A 63 -13.26 -13.65 -1.64
N HIS A 64 -12.90 -14.78 -1.03
CA HIS A 64 -13.75 -15.43 -0.05
C HIS A 64 -13.77 -14.65 1.27
N ILE A 65 -12.62 -14.17 1.75
CA ILE A 65 -12.50 -13.34 2.97
C ILE A 65 -13.33 -12.05 2.85
N LEU A 66 -13.29 -11.39 1.70
CA LEU A 66 -14.05 -10.16 1.42
C LEU A 66 -15.58 -10.32 1.55
N LYS A 67 -16.10 -11.56 1.55
CA LYS A 67 -17.53 -11.83 1.80
C LYS A 67 -17.90 -11.72 3.28
N HIS A 68 -16.92 -11.78 4.17
CA HIS A 68 -17.09 -11.84 5.62
C HIS A 68 -16.49 -10.62 6.34
N ILE A 69 -15.56 -9.92 5.70
CA ILE A 69 -14.88 -8.74 6.25
C ILE A 69 -15.13 -7.57 5.30
N PRO A 70 -15.50 -6.36 5.80
CA PRO A 70 -15.84 -5.20 4.97
C PRO A 70 -14.60 -4.53 4.36
N ILE A 71 -13.78 -5.31 3.64
CA ILE A 71 -12.60 -4.84 2.93
C ILE A 71 -13.03 -4.44 1.52
N THR A 72 -12.80 -3.18 1.15
CA THR A 72 -12.97 -2.71 -0.23
C THR A 72 -11.61 -2.59 -0.88
N VAL A 73 -11.40 -3.29 -2.00
CA VAL A 73 -10.17 -3.27 -2.79
C VAL A 73 -10.47 -2.69 -4.17
N ASN A 74 -9.78 -1.62 -4.52
CA ASN A 74 -9.82 -1.04 -5.85
C ASN A 74 -8.90 -1.86 -6.79
N LEU A 75 -9.47 -2.45 -7.84
CA LEU A 75 -8.69 -3.24 -8.82
C LEU A 75 -8.05 -2.36 -9.90
N GLN A 76 -8.40 -1.07 -9.95
CA GLN A 76 -7.83 -0.07 -10.85
C GLN A 76 -7.45 1.19 -10.05
N PRO A 77 -6.51 1.06 -9.09
CA PRO A 77 -6.10 2.19 -8.26
C PRO A 77 -5.39 3.26 -9.09
N ASN A 78 -5.58 4.52 -8.71
CA ASN A 78 -4.92 5.65 -9.37
C ASN A 78 -3.70 6.10 -8.56
N VAL A 79 -2.51 5.68 -9.01
CA VAL A 79 -1.22 6.02 -8.40
C VAL A 79 -0.94 7.53 -8.41
N GLU A 80 -1.36 8.24 -9.46
CA GLU A 80 -1.06 9.67 -9.64
C GLU A 80 -1.84 10.57 -8.67
N LYS A 81 -2.92 10.05 -8.06
CA LYS A 81 -3.68 10.77 -7.03
C LYS A 81 -3.07 10.63 -5.63
N ALA A 82 -2.12 9.73 -5.44
CA ALA A 82 -1.52 9.44 -4.14
C ALA A 82 -0.57 10.57 -3.72
N ASP A 83 -0.79 11.13 -2.53
CA ASP A 83 0.19 12.01 -1.89
C ASP A 83 1.25 11.19 -1.13
N ALA A 84 0.96 9.92 -0.80
CA ALA A 84 1.89 8.92 -0.28
C ALA A 84 1.44 7.51 -0.68
N ILE A 85 2.40 6.60 -0.85
CA ILE A 85 2.15 5.21 -1.23
C ILE A 85 2.73 4.28 -0.16
N VAL A 86 1.96 3.29 0.25
CA VAL A 86 2.43 2.22 1.16
C VAL A 86 2.32 0.89 0.42
N LEU A 87 3.46 0.22 0.23
CA LEU A 87 3.54 -1.14 -0.28
C LEU A 87 3.44 -2.11 0.90
N LEU A 88 2.48 -3.02 0.86
CA LEU A 88 2.22 -3.99 1.92
C LEU A 88 2.38 -5.41 1.39
N ASP A 89 3.16 -6.21 2.11
CA ASP A 89 3.50 -7.59 1.75
C ASP A 89 4.14 -7.69 0.34
N THR A 90 4.92 -6.66 0.01
CA THR A 90 5.66 -6.62 -1.24
C THR A 90 6.82 -5.66 -1.14
N ASN A 91 8.00 -6.16 -1.48
CA ASN A 91 9.21 -5.35 -1.58
C ASN A 91 9.75 -5.29 -3.02
N THR A 92 8.95 -5.61 -4.04
CA THR A 92 9.38 -5.48 -5.44
C THR A 92 8.33 -4.77 -6.28
N THR A 93 8.72 -3.70 -6.95
CA THR A 93 7.78 -2.96 -7.83
C THR A 93 7.31 -3.80 -9.00
N GLN A 94 8.08 -4.82 -9.44
CA GLN A 94 7.64 -5.75 -10.49
C GLN A 94 6.34 -6.47 -10.14
N GLN A 95 6.10 -6.76 -8.86
CA GLN A 95 4.87 -7.40 -8.40
C GLN A 95 3.63 -6.52 -8.53
N LEU A 96 3.78 -5.22 -8.83
CA LEU A 96 2.68 -4.29 -9.07
C LEU A 96 2.19 -4.30 -10.53
N GLY A 97 2.87 -5.04 -11.42
CA GLY A 97 2.52 -5.17 -12.83
C GLY A 97 2.46 -3.82 -13.54
N HIS A 98 1.32 -3.50 -14.16
CA HIS A 98 1.14 -2.25 -14.91
C HIS A 98 1.24 -0.97 -14.06
N LEU A 99 1.19 -1.09 -12.74
CA LEU A 99 1.36 0.05 -11.83
C LEU A 99 2.83 0.35 -11.53
N ALA A 100 3.75 -0.60 -11.80
CA ALA A 100 5.15 -0.52 -11.40
C ALA A 100 5.82 0.77 -11.89
N GLU A 101 5.68 1.09 -13.19
CA GLU A 101 6.27 2.28 -13.79
C GLU A 101 5.75 3.57 -13.15
N LYS A 102 4.45 3.64 -12.88
CA LYS A 102 3.84 4.81 -12.21
C LYS A 102 4.33 4.97 -10.78
N VAL A 103 4.52 3.86 -10.06
CA VAL A 103 5.06 3.88 -8.69
C VAL A 103 6.53 4.27 -8.68
N VAL A 104 7.35 3.75 -9.59
CA VAL A 104 8.78 4.10 -9.67
C VAL A 104 8.99 5.58 -10.02
N ASN A 105 8.13 6.14 -10.88
CA ASN A 105 8.26 7.52 -11.36
C ASN A 105 7.50 8.56 -10.52
N THR A 106 6.83 8.14 -9.44
CA THR A 106 6.08 9.08 -8.59
C THR A 106 7.02 9.96 -7.76
N LYS A 107 6.54 11.14 -7.39
CA LYS A 107 7.20 12.01 -6.39
C LYS A 107 6.67 11.77 -4.97
N ALA A 108 5.56 11.06 -4.85
CA ALA A 108 5.01 10.69 -3.55
C ALA A 108 6.01 9.76 -2.82
N PRO A 109 6.23 9.92 -1.51
CA PRO A 109 7.06 9.00 -0.77
C PRO A 109 6.45 7.60 -0.78
N ILE A 110 7.34 6.61 -0.93
CA ILE A 110 7.00 5.19 -0.89
C ILE A 110 7.45 4.65 0.46
N ILE A 111 6.54 3.99 1.17
CA ILE A 111 6.80 3.29 2.43
C ILE A 111 6.63 1.80 2.17
N VAL A 112 7.56 0.96 2.61
CA VAL A 112 7.51 -0.48 2.37
C VAL A 112 7.40 -1.23 3.69
N ILE A 113 6.31 -1.98 3.84
CA ILE A 113 6.08 -2.87 4.98
C ILE A 113 6.02 -4.28 4.44
N ASP A 114 7.14 -4.98 4.56
CA ASP A 114 7.29 -6.34 4.06
C ASP A 114 8.13 -7.19 5.02
N HIS A 115 7.84 -8.48 5.05
CA HIS A 115 8.50 -9.48 5.90
C HIS A 115 9.54 -10.32 5.15
N HIS A 116 9.66 -10.15 3.83
CA HIS A 116 10.71 -10.77 3.02
C HIS A 116 12.05 -10.01 3.15
N ALA A 117 13.13 -10.64 2.67
CA ALA A 117 14.45 -10.00 2.62
C ALA A 117 14.42 -8.78 1.68
N ALA A 118 14.96 -7.65 2.14
CA ALA A 118 14.93 -6.39 1.41
C ALA A 118 15.50 -6.51 -0.02
N HIS A 119 14.85 -5.84 -0.97
CA HIS A 119 15.23 -5.87 -2.38
C HIS A 119 15.96 -4.56 -2.76
N PRO A 120 17.20 -4.62 -3.31
CA PRO A 120 18.02 -3.43 -3.54
C PRO A 120 17.37 -2.34 -4.40
N GLN A 121 16.56 -2.73 -5.40
CA GLN A 121 15.87 -1.76 -6.26
C GLN A 121 14.77 -0.98 -5.52
N THR A 122 14.14 -1.62 -4.54
CA THR A 122 13.06 -0.99 -3.78
C THR A 122 13.62 -0.09 -2.69
N GLU A 123 14.77 -0.45 -2.10
CA GLU A 123 15.50 0.42 -1.18
C GLU A 123 15.90 1.77 -1.82
N GLN A 124 16.11 1.80 -3.14
CA GLN A 124 16.45 3.04 -3.86
C GLN A 124 15.29 4.03 -3.99
N ILE A 125 14.03 3.56 -3.90
CA ILE A 125 12.83 4.37 -4.08
C ILE A 125 12.03 4.53 -2.78
N ALA A 126 12.21 3.61 -1.82
CA ALA A 126 11.55 3.66 -0.53
C ALA A 126 12.13 4.80 0.30
N LYS A 127 11.25 5.66 0.82
CA LYS A 127 11.59 6.65 1.84
C LYS A 127 11.71 6.01 3.21
N LEU A 128 10.93 4.95 3.46
CA LEU A 128 10.91 4.22 4.72
C LEU A 128 10.64 2.74 4.49
#